data_AF-E3NF24-F1
#
_entry.id   AF-E3NF24-F1
#
_cell.length_a   1.000
_cell.length_b   1.000
_cell.length_c   1.000
_cell.angle_alpha   90.00
_cell.angle_beta   90.00
_cell.angle_gamma   90.00
#
_symmetry.space_group_name_H-M   'P 1'
#
loop_
_entity.id
_entity.type
_entity.pdbx_description
1 polymer ?
#
loop_
_entity_poly.entity_id
_entity_poly.type
_entity_poly.pdbx_seq_one_letter_code
_entity_poly.pdbx_strand_id
1 'polypeptide(L)'
;MTSPFSLFRLLSWIISVFFQAIKSFLVLNGLLPPPHFPLLHVPYVPLRRIIDFMESDSLVLLSFCSRKSHSVIKTQRRAPFDGRLCVSEYHNFLSYITFRKRSCVLSISSITSKESEEMEYVRINRQYVGVYRSNGNLVLHWHGKTGGLRDTTDYVTDLFNIDVSEVCVFKDAIKMIEWVNRRQKTPLKKVVNIAWGVIPSEVLIYILRDCTTLSEISIHAEAAPNFRFSGNFRNIDCLEVWHGKWVTIVVELTSHYFTTFNNQPNNSMASIRFTNI
;
A
#
# COMPACT_ATOMS: atom_id res chain seq x y z
N MET A 1 -11.51 -11.89 -37.81
CA MET A 1 -11.30 -11.10 -36.57
C MET A 1 -11.94 -11.86 -35.41
N THR A 2 -11.17 -12.63 -34.65
CA THR A 2 -11.65 -13.37 -33.49
C THR A 2 -11.69 -12.45 -32.28
N SER A 3 -12.86 -12.33 -31.67
CA SER A 3 -13.13 -11.42 -30.57
C SER A 3 -12.29 -11.75 -29.33
N PRO A 4 -11.52 -10.80 -28.76
CA PRO A 4 -10.73 -11.02 -27.54
C PRO A 4 -11.58 -11.29 -26.28
N PHE A 5 -12.90 -11.14 -26.37
CA PHE A 5 -13.82 -11.42 -25.27
C PHE A 5 -13.92 -12.91 -24.89
N SER A 6 -13.72 -13.84 -25.83
CA SER A 6 -13.85 -15.27 -25.52
C SER A 6 -12.68 -15.77 -24.67
N LEU A 7 -11.47 -15.31 -24.97
CA LEU A 7 -10.24 -15.64 -24.24
C LEU A 7 -10.28 -15.11 -22.80
N PHE A 8 -10.80 -13.89 -22.58
CA PHE A 8 -10.93 -13.31 -21.25
C PHE A 8 -11.94 -14.06 -20.37
N ARG A 9 -13.09 -14.46 -20.95
CA ARG A 9 -14.09 -15.28 -20.25
C ARG A 9 -13.55 -16.67 -19.92
N LEU A 10 -12.79 -17.26 -20.83
CA LEU A 10 -12.18 -18.57 -20.62
C LEU A 10 -11.11 -18.51 -19.53
N LEU A 11 -10.26 -17.46 -19.52
CA LEU A 11 -9.26 -17.26 -18.47
C LEU A 11 -9.92 -17.00 -17.11
N SER A 12 -10.95 -16.16 -17.07
CA SER A 12 -11.71 -15.87 -15.84
C SER A 12 -12.41 -17.11 -15.30
N TRP A 13 -12.91 -17.98 -16.18
CA TRP A 13 -13.52 -19.25 -15.79
C TRP A 13 -12.48 -20.23 -15.25
N ILE A 14 -11.34 -20.36 -15.93
CA ILE A 14 -10.22 -21.21 -15.46
C ILE A 14 -9.73 -20.73 -14.09
N ILE A 15 -9.58 -19.41 -13.90
CA ILE A 15 -9.17 -18.83 -12.61
C ILE A 15 -10.23 -19.11 -11.53
N SER A 16 -11.53 -18.93 -11.84
CA SER A 16 -12.62 -19.20 -10.90
C SER A 16 -12.69 -20.67 -10.48
N VAL A 17 -12.56 -21.59 -11.45
CA VAL A 17 -12.53 -23.05 -11.19
C VAL A 17 -11.28 -23.42 -10.39
N PHE A 18 -10.13 -22.81 -10.69
CA PHE A 18 -8.90 -23.02 -9.93
C PHE A 18 -9.02 -22.53 -8.48
N PHE A 19 -9.64 -21.37 -8.24
CA PHE A 19 -9.91 -20.86 -6.90
C PHE A 19 -10.91 -21.72 -6.13
N GLN A 20 -11.98 -22.20 -6.78
CA GLN A 20 -12.93 -23.13 -6.15
C GLN A 20 -12.27 -24.46 -5.83
N ALA A 21 -11.40 -24.98 -6.71
CA ALA A 21 -10.63 -26.18 -6.45
C ALA A 21 -9.67 -25.99 -5.27
N ILE A 22 -8.95 -24.87 -5.17
CA ILE A 22 -8.10 -24.56 -4.01
C ILE A 22 -8.94 -24.46 -2.72
N LYS A 23 -10.10 -23.80 -2.77
CA LYS A 23 -10.99 -23.64 -1.61
C LYS A 23 -11.53 -24.99 -1.13
N SER A 24 -12.04 -25.83 -2.03
CA SER A 24 -12.50 -27.18 -1.70
C SER A 24 -11.36 -28.09 -1.24
N PHE A 25 -10.14 -27.87 -1.73
CA PHE A 25 -8.96 -28.64 -1.35
C PHE A 25 -8.46 -28.31 0.05
N LEU A 26 -8.48 -27.04 0.46
CA LEU A 26 -8.14 -26.62 1.83
C LEU A 26 -9.13 -27.19 2.86
N VAL A 27 -10.42 -27.29 2.50
CA VAL A 27 -11.48 -27.83 3.37
C VAL A 27 -11.42 -29.36 3.54
N LEU A 28 -10.80 -30.11 2.61
CA LEU A 28 -10.82 -31.58 2.61
C LEU A 28 -9.55 -32.24 3.20
N ASN A 29 -8.53 -31.48 3.59
CA ASN A 29 -7.18 -32.01 3.90
C ASN A 29 -6.98 -32.56 5.33
N GLY A 30 -8.01 -33.12 5.96
CA GLY A 30 -7.89 -33.78 7.26
C GLY A 30 -7.29 -35.20 7.24
N LEU A 31 -7.30 -35.91 6.09
CA LEU A 31 -7.05 -37.37 6.06
C LEU A 31 -6.24 -37.92 4.87
N LEU A 32 -5.61 -37.10 4.02
CA LEU A 32 -4.83 -37.57 2.87
C LEU A 32 -3.44 -36.89 2.79
N PRO A 33 -2.41 -37.58 2.25
CA PRO A 33 -1.10 -36.98 2.04
C PRO A 33 -1.23 -35.74 1.14
N PRO A 34 -0.49 -34.64 1.43
CA PRO A 34 -0.72 -33.35 0.78
C PRO A 34 -0.53 -33.47 -0.74
N PRO A 35 -1.57 -33.22 -1.54
CA PRO A 35 -1.45 -33.37 -2.99
C PRO A 35 -0.54 -32.30 -3.59
N HIS A 36 0.15 -32.65 -4.67
CA HIS A 36 1.14 -31.81 -5.34
C HIS A 36 0.51 -30.53 -5.90
N PHE A 37 1.03 -29.36 -5.54
CA PHE A 37 0.55 -28.05 -5.98
C PHE A 37 0.77 -27.87 -7.50
N PRO A 38 -0.24 -28.04 -8.37
CA PRO A 38 -0.02 -28.24 -9.81
C PRO A 38 0.62 -27.03 -10.50
N LEU A 39 0.35 -25.82 -9.97
CA LEU A 39 0.92 -24.58 -10.47
C LEU A 39 2.45 -24.57 -10.40
N LEU A 40 3.06 -25.20 -9.39
CA LEU A 40 4.52 -25.24 -9.22
C LEU A 40 5.22 -26.30 -10.09
N HIS A 41 4.45 -27.07 -10.86
CA HIS A 41 4.95 -28.04 -11.84
C HIS A 41 4.86 -27.51 -13.28
N VAL A 42 4.23 -26.35 -13.48
CA VAL A 42 4.20 -25.68 -14.77
C VAL A 42 5.63 -25.23 -15.12
N PRO A 43 6.09 -25.38 -16.38
CA PRO A 43 7.38 -24.87 -16.81
C PRO A 43 7.55 -23.37 -16.49
N TYR A 44 8.79 -22.93 -16.27
CA TYR A 44 9.07 -21.59 -15.77
C TYR A 44 8.47 -20.46 -16.62
N VAL A 45 8.45 -20.59 -17.94
CA VAL A 45 7.95 -19.53 -18.83
C VAL A 45 6.43 -19.31 -18.69
N PRO A 46 5.56 -20.33 -18.83
CA PRO A 46 4.13 -20.16 -18.55
C PRO A 46 3.84 -19.79 -17.09
N LEU A 47 4.55 -20.39 -16.13
CA LEU A 47 4.38 -20.07 -14.71
C LEU A 47 4.62 -18.59 -14.42
N ARG A 48 5.71 -18.04 -14.97
CA ARG A 48 6.01 -16.62 -14.88
C ARG A 48 4.89 -15.75 -15.46
N ARG A 49 4.35 -16.09 -16.63
CA ARG A 49 3.24 -15.34 -17.23
C ARG A 49 1.99 -15.36 -16.36
N ILE A 50 1.69 -16.50 -15.72
CA ILE A 50 0.58 -16.62 -14.78
C ILE A 50 0.80 -15.70 -13.57
N ILE A 51 1.99 -15.74 -12.97
CA ILE A 51 2.35 -14.90 -11.82
C ILE A 51 2.28 -13.41 -12.16
N ASP A 52 2.80 -13.03 -13.34
CA ASP A 52 2.78 -11.64 -13.82
C ASP A 52 1.35 -11.13 -14.10
N PHE A 53 0.38 -12.03 -14.32
CA PHE A 53 -1.02 -11.69 -14.57
C PHE A 53 -1.89 -11.65 -13.29
N MET A 54 -1.46 -12.32 -12.22
CA MET A 54 -2.23 -12.38 -10.97
C MET A 54 -2.27 -11.04 -10.24
N GLU A 55 -3.41 -10.74 -9.61
CA GLU A 55 -3.55 -9.59 -8.73
C GLU A 55 -2.66 -9.74 -7.48
N SER A 56 -2.28 -8.62 -6.88
CA SER A 56 -1.29 -8.61 -5.81
C SER A 56 -1.77 -9.29 -4.52
N ASP A 57 -3.04 -9.12 -4.15
CA ASP A 57 -3.64 -9.80 -3.00
C ASP A 57 -3.66 -11.34 -3.20
N SER A 58 -3.92 -11.78 -4.44
CA SER A 58 -3.94 -13.18 -4.84
C SER A 58 -2.54 -13.79 -4.80
N LEU A 59 -1.52 -13.02 -5.18
CA LEU A 59 -0.12 -13.43 -5.03
C LEU A 59 0.27 -13.55 -3.55
N VAL A 60 -0.17 -12.63 -2.69
CA VAL A 60 0.06 -12.73 -1.24
C VAL A 60 -0.65 -13.95 -0.64
N LEU A 61 -1.88 -14.24 -1.03
CA LEU A 61 -2.57 -15.47 -0.61
C LEU A 61 -1.80 -16.72 -1.05
N LEU A 62 -1.39 -16.76 -2.32
CA LEU A 62 -0.63 -17.88 -2.87
C LEU A 62 0.72 -18.08 -2.16
N SER A 63 1.36 -16.98 -1.71
CA SER A 63 2.62 -17.06 -0.98
C SER A 63 2.47 -17.65 0.42
N PHE A 64 1.27 -17.59 1.02
CA PHE A 64 1.00 -18.25 2.30
C PHE A 64 0.89 -19.78 2.20
N CYS A 65 0.54 -20.32 1.03
CA CYS A 65 0.33 -21.77 0.87
C CYS A 65 1.58 -22.61 1.12
N SER A 66 2.77 -22.11 0.76
CA SER A 66 4.04 -22.80 1.05
C SER A 66 5.26 -21.90 0.88
N ARG A 67 6.38 -22.28 1.52
CA ARG A 67 7.68 -21.62 1.28
C ARG A 67 8.12 -21.69 -0.19
N LYS A 68 7.73 -22.77 -0.90
CA LYS A 68 8.03 -22.94 -2.32
C LYS A 68 7.25 -21.93 -3.16
N SER A 69 5.96 -21.75 -2.89
CA SER A 69 5.10 -20.75 -3.54
C SER A 69 5.65 -19.35 -3.33
N HIS A 70 6.00 -19.00 -2.08
CA HIS A 70 6.65 -17.73 -1.74
C HIS A 70 7.93 -17.49 -2.57
N SER A 71 8.84 -18.47 -2.58
CA SER A 71 10.10 -18.38 -3.32
C SER A 71 9.88 -18.24 -4.84
N VAL A 72 8.92 -18.98 -5.39
CA VAL A 72 8.56 -18.91 -6.81
C VAL A 72 8.02 -17.53 -7.17
N ILE A 73 7.10 -16.97 -6.39
CA ILE A 73 6.56 -15.62 -6.64
C ILE A 73 7.71 -14.59 -6.59
N LYS A 74 8.52 -14.64 -5.53
CA LYS A 74 9.64 -13.72 -5.33
C LYS A 74 10.67 -13.75 -6.48
N THR A 75 10.93 -14.92 -7.06
CA THR A 75 11.97 -15.09 -8.08
C THR A 75 11.47 -14.97 -9.51
N GLN A 76 10.22 -15.35 -9.77
CA GLN A 76 9.67 -15.41 -11.14
C GLN A 76 8.90 -14.16 -11.53
N ARG A 77 8.31 -13.44 -10.56
CA ARG A 77 7.57 -12.22 -10.86
C ARG A 77 8.51 -11.16 -11.43
N ARG A 78 8.20 -10.67 -12.63
CA ARG A 78 8.97 -9.60 -13.30
C ARG A 78 8.11 -8.46 -13.80
N ALA A 79 6.78 -8.57 -13.70
CA ALA A 79 5.90 -7.47 -14.02
C ALA A 79 6.26 -6.23 -13.17
N PRO A 80 6.52 -5.06 -13.79
CA PRO A 80 6.69 -3.84 -13.02
C PRO A 80 5.40 -3.54 -12.26
N PHE A 81 5.53 -3.00 -11.05
CA PHE A 81 4.38 -2.42 -10.38
C PHE A 81 4.09 -1.06 -11.01
N ASP A 82 2.95 -0.92 -11.67
CA ASP A 82 2.46 0.35 -12.25
C ASP A 82 1.93 1.31 -11.16
N GLY A 83 2.52 1.26 -9.97
CA GLY A 83 1.99 1.92 -8.80
C GLY A 83 2.98 2.04 -7.66
N ARG A 84 2.49 2.69 -6.61
CA ARG A 84 3.20 3.01 -5.38
C ARG A 84 2.72 2.10 -4.27
N LEU A 85 3.63 1.40 -3.61
CA LEU A 85 3.29 0.73 -2.36
C LEU A 85 3.09 1.81 -1.29
N CYS A 86 1.87 1.88 -0.77
CA CYS A 86 1.48 2.77 0.30
C CYS A 86 1.20 1.98 1.57
N VAL A 87 1.82 2.41 2.67
CA VAL A 87 1.57 1.90 4.02
C VAL A 87 0.79 2.95 4.80
N SER A 88 -0.39 2.58 5.31
CA SER A 88 -1.27 3.47 6.05
C SER A 88 -1.35 3.05 7.50
N GLU A 89 -0.82 3.87 8.41
CA GLU A 89 -1.01 3.69 9.85
C GLU A 89 -2.44 4.02 10.25
N TYR A 90 -3.00 5.10 9.70
CA TYR A 90 -4.34 5.58 10.05
C TYR A 90 -5.43 4.53 9.79
N HIS A 91 -5.33 3.84 8.66
CA HIS A 91 -6.30 2.82 8.27
C HIS A 91 -5.82 1.38 8.50
N ASN A 92 -4.60 1.20 9.03
CA ASN A 92 -3.94 -0.09 9.19
C ASN A 92 -4.00 -0.95 7.92
N PHE A 93 -3.50 -0.47 6.78
CA PHE A 93 -3.46 -1.29 5.56
C PHE A 93 -2.23 -1.03 4.71
N LEU A 94 -1.98 -1.95 3.79
CA LEU A 94 -1.09 -1.83 2.65
C LEU A 94 -1.90 -1.80 1.35
N SER A 95 -1.57 -0.86 0.47
CA SER A 95 -2.25 -0.72 -0.82
C SER A 95 -1.27 -0.38 -1.93
N TYR A 96 -1.54 -0.86 -3.14
CA TYR A 96 -0.93 -0.32 -4.35
C TYR A 96 -1.78 0.84 -4.85
N ILE A 97 -1.16 2.01 -4.95
CA ILE A 97 -1.75 3.21 -5.51
C ILE A 97 -1.23 3.35 -6.94
N THR A 98 -2.11 3.13 -7.90
CA THR A 98 -1.86 3.44 -9.31
C THR A 98 -2.58 4.75 -9.65
N PHE A 99 -2.28 5.36 -10.80
CA PHE A 99 -2.97 6.57 -11.25
C PHE A 99 -4.50 6.36 -11.41
N ARG A 100 -4.94 5.14 -11.74
CA ARG A 100 -6.34 4.83 -12.05
C ARG A 100 -7.12 4.20 -10.89
N LYS A 101 -6.42 3.55 -9.95
CA LYS A 101 -7.04 2.71 -8.93
C LYS A 101 -6.15 2.60 -7.69
N ARG A 102 -6.78 2.65 -6.52
CA ARG A 102 -6.21 2.15 -5.26
C ARG A 102 -6.65 0.69 -5.08
N SER A 103 -5.71 -0.24 -5.06
CA SER A 103 -5.96 -1.65 -4.79
C SER A 103 -5.41 -1.96 -3.40
N CYS A 104 -6.31 -2.26 -2.45
CA CYS A 104 -5.89 -2.76 -1.15
C CYS A 104 -5.23 -4.14 -1.35
N VAL A 105 -4.01 -4.27 -0.85
CA VAL A 105 -3.26 -5.53 -0.90
C VAL A 105 -3.58 -6.33 0.35
N LEU A 106 -3.50 -5.66 1.50
CA LEU A 106 -3.74 -6.24 2.82
C LEU A 106 -4.30 -5.16 3.74
N SER A 107 -5.39 -5.46 4.43
CA SER A 107 -5.81 -4.70 5.61
C SER A 107 -5.35 -5.45 6.85
N ILE A 108 -5.04 -4.72 7.91
CA ILE A 108 -4.65 -5.26 9.21
C ILE A 108 -5.75 -4.90 10.19
N SER A 109 -6.29 -5.91 10.86
CA SER A 109 -7.25 -5.71 11.95
C SER A 109 -6.58 -6.05 13.28
N SER A 110 -6.72 -5.15 14.25
CA SER A 110 -6.43 -5.42 15.66
C SER A 110 -7.77 -5.52 16.41
N ILE A 111 -7.98 -6.63 17.12
CA ILE A 111 -9.02 -6.95 18.12
C ILE A 111 -10.20 -5.96 18.21
N THR A 112 -11.42 -6.43 17.90
CA THR A 112 -12.61 -6.11 18.74
C THR A 112 -13.88 -6.93 18.51
N SER A 113 -14.10 -7.65 17.42
CA SER A 113 -15.40 -8.34 17.31
C SER A 113 -15.39 -9.58 16.42
N LYS A 114 -15.61 -10.71 17.10
CA LYS A 114 -15.78 -12.08 16.58
C LYS A 114 -14.57 -12.60 15.84
N GLU A 115 -13.85 -13.51 16.50
CA GLU A 115 -13.22 -14.62 15.78
C GLU A 115 -14.28 -15.12 14.80
N SER A 116 -14.09 -14.82 13.52
CA SER A 116 -14.90 -15.41 12.48
C SER A 116 -14.50 -16.88 12.48
N GLU A 117 -15.47 -17.77 12.61
CA GLU A 117 -15.26 -19.22 12.48
C GLU A 117 -14.62 -19.60 11.12
N GLU A 118 -14.50 -18.65 10.19
CA GLU A 118 -13.91 -18.81 8.85
C GLU A 118 -12.45 -18.32 8.73
N MET A 119 -11.78 -17.95 9.83
CA MET A 119 -10.37 -17.51 9.76
C MET A 119 -9.42 -18.68 9.50
N GLU A 120 -8.60 -18.57 8.47
CA GLU A 120 -7.46 -19.46 8.24
C GLU A 120 -6.20 -18.89 8.92
N TYR A 121 -5.33 -19.74 9.44
CA TYR A 121 -4.09 -19.28 10.09
C TYR A 121 -2.88 -19.56 9.20
N VAL A 122 -2.08 -18.52 8.98
CA VAL A 122 -0.85 -18.61 8.20
C VAL A 122 0.33 -18.17 9.05
N ARG A 123 1.54 -18.59 8.67
CA ARG A 123 2.76 -18.24 9.42
C ARG A 123 3.53 -17.12 8.74
N ILE A 124 3.55 -15.93 9.36
CA ILE A 124 4.32 -14.75 8.93
C ILE A 124 5.36 -14.44 10.00
N ASN A 125 6.63 -14.30 9.64
CA ASN A 125 7.72 -13.95 10.58
C ASN A 125 7.74 -14.78 11.89
N ARG A 126 7.41 -16.08 11.80
CA ARG A 126 7.30 -17.05 12.92
C ARG A 126 6.09 -16.85 13.85
N GLN A 127 5.20 -15.93 13.54
CA GLN A 127 3.92 -15.75 14.23
C GLN A 127 2.77 -16.35 13.42
N TYR A 128 1.75 -16.86 14.11
CA TYR A 128 0.49 -17.26 13.49
C TYR A 128 -0.41 -16.03 13.35
N VAL A 129 -0.88 -15.80 12.14
CA VAL A 129 -1.69 -14.65 11.76
C VAL A 129 -2.97 -15.18 11.13
N GLY A 130 -4.12 -14.72 11.63
CA GLY A 130 -5.40 -15.05 11.04
C GLY A 130 -5.58 -14.34 9.70
N VAL A 131 -6.20 -14.99 8.73
CA VAL A 131 -6.39 -14.50 7.37
C VAL A 131 -7.84 -14.75 6.98
N TYR A 132 -8.49 -13.70 6.48
CA TYR A 132 -9.85 -13.80 5.95
C TYR A 132 -10.09 -12.73 4.89
N ARG A 133 -11.18 -12.90 4.11
CA ARG A 133 -11.63 -11.90 3.13
C ARG A 133 -12.76 -11.07 3.73
N SER A 134 -12.68 -9.75 3.62
CA SER A 134 -13.74 -8.83 4.07
C SER A 134 -13.91 -7.70 3.07
N ASN A 135 -15.14 -7.51 2.57
CA ASN A 135 -15.49 -6.51 1.55
C ASN A 135 -14.54 -6.53 0.33
N GLY A 136 -14.18 -7.75 -0.12
CA GLY A 136 -13.25 -7.95 -1.25
C GLY A 136 -11.77 -7.75 -0.91
N ASN A 137 -11.42 -7.29 0.30
CA ASN A 137 -10.04 -7.11 0.74
C ASN A 137 -9.54 -8.33 1.50
N LEU A 138 -8.25 -8.61 1.36
CA LEU A 138 -7.55 -9.57 2.19
C LEU A 138 -7.20 -8.94 3.53
N VAL A 139 -7.58 -9.55 4.64
CA VAL A 139 -7.38 -9.02 5.98
C VAL A 139 -6.50 -9.95 6.80
N LEU A 140 -5.47 -9.39 7.42
CA LEU A 140 -4.60 -10.05 8.39
C LEU A 140 -5.00 -9.65 9.80
N HIS A 141 -5.32 -10.67 10.59
CA HIS A 141 -5.59 -10.56 12.01
C HIS A 141 -4.33 -10.90 12.81
N TRP A 142 -3.74 -9.88 13.41
CA TRP A 142 -2.56 -10.04 14.25
C TRP A 142 -2.97 -10.11 15.71
N HIS A 143 -2.63 -11.22 16.39
CA HIS A 143 -2.83 -11.36 17.83
C HIS A 143 -1.75 -10.60 18.60
N GLY A 144 -2.16 -9.73 19.52
CA GLY A 144 -1.24 -8.87 20.28
C GLY A 144 -1.13 -7.46 19.69
N LYS A 145 -0.37 -6.58 20.36
CA LYS A 145 -0.59 -5.13 20.22
C LYS A 145 0.41 -4.35 19.37
N THR A 146 1.55 -4.90 18.94
CA THR A 146 2.60 -4.05 18.35
C THR A 146 3.44 -4.79 17.32
N GLY A 147 3.16 -4.60 16.03
CA GLY A 147 4.05 -5.08 14.97
C GLY A 147 3.37 -5.39 13.65
N GLY A 148 2.08 -5.78 13.67
CA GLY A 148 1.42 -6.37 12.50
C GLY A 148 1.56 -5.57 11.20
N LEU A 149 1.44 -4.24 11.24
CA LEU A 149 1.65 -3.39 10.06
C LEU A 149 3.10 -3.44 9.53
N ARG A 150 4.09 -3.42 10.43
CA ARG A 150 5.51 -3.46 10.07
C ARG A 150 5.90 -4.83 9.54
N ASP A 151 5.51 -5.89 10.25
CA ASP A 151 5.75 -7.27 9.83
C ASP A 151 5.09 -7.60 8.48
N THR A 152 3.86 -7.13 8.28
CA THR A 152 3.15 -7.26 7.01
C THR A 152 3.87 -6.49 5.90
N THR A 153 4.37 -5.29 6.20
CA THR A 153 5.14 -4.51 5.23
C THR A 153 6.43 -5.22 4.85
N ASP A 154 7.17 -5.74 5.82
CA ASP A 154 8.40 -6.51 5.58
C ASP A 154 8.11 -7.75 4.73
N TYR A 155 7.03 -8.47 5.02
CA TYR A 155 6.60 -9.62 4.22
C TYR A 155 6.28 -9.25 2.77
N VAL A 156 5.43 -8.23 2.55
CA VAL A 156 4.98 -7.82 1.20
C VAL A 156 6.14 -7.27 0.38
N THR A 157 6.98 -6.42 0.98
CA THR A 157 8.15 -5.85 0.29
C THR A 157 9.19 -6.92 -0.05
N ASP A 158 9.41 -7.91 0.82
CA ASP A 158 10.30 -9.04 0.53
C ASP A 158 9.74 -9.94 -0.59
N LEU A 159 8.45 -10.25 -0.54
CA LEU A 159 7.76 -11.08 -1.52
C LEU A 159 7.86 -10.48 -2.93
N PHE A 160 7.72 -9.16 -3.03
CA PHE A 160 7.64 -8.45 -4.29
C PHE A 160 8.94 -7.76 -4.70
N ASN A 161 9.95 -7.76 -3.83
CA ASN A 161 11.22 -7.09 -4.00
C ASN A 161 11.06 -5.60 -4.39
N ILE A 162 10.24 -4.90 -3.61
CA ILE A 162 9.96 -3.46 -3.78
C ILE A 162 10.10 -2.71 -2.47
N ASP A 163 10.33 -1.42 -2.58
CA ASP A 163 10.36 -0.50 -1.44
C ASP A 163 9.02 0.20 -1.23
N VAL A 164 8.82 0.75 -0.03
CA VAL A 164 7.65 1.59 0.26
C VAL A 164 7.87 2.96 -0.35
N SER A 165 6.94 3.39 -1.19
CA SER A 165 7.02 4.68 -1.87
C SER A 165 6.17 5.77 -1.21
N GLU A 166 5.15 5.38 -0.45
CA GLU A 166 4.20 6.31 0.14
C GLU A 166 3.81 5.86 1.55
N VAL A 167 3.64 6.82 2.46
CA VAL A 167 3.05 6.56 3.78
C VAL A 167 1.86 7.47 4.02
N CYS A 168 0.77 6.90 4.55
CA CYS A 168 -0.35 7.67 5.11
C CYS A 168 -0.24 7.68 6.63
N VAL A 169 -0.12 8.86 7.22
CA VAL A 169 0.23 9.05 8.64
C VAL A 169 -0.76 9.96 9.38
N PHE A 170 -0.85 9.76 10.71
CA PHE A 170 -1.63 10.62 11.61
C PHE A 170 -0.85 10.96 12.91
N LYS A 171 -0.91 10.13 13.96
CA LYS A 171 -0.35 10.46 15.29
C LYS A 171 1.17 10.29 15.40
N ASP A 172 1.72 9.21 14.84
CA ASP A 172 3.14 8.87 14.96
C ASP A 172 3.89 9.08 13.63
N ALA A 173 3.51 10.14 12.89
CA ALA A 173 4.00 10.43 11.55
C ALA A 173 5.53 10.41 11.42
N ILE A 174 6.24 11.10 12.33
CA ILE A 174 7.71 11.14 12.33
C ILE A 174 8.29 9.73 12.49
N LYS A 175 7.81 8.97 13.48
CA LYS A 175 8.29 7.60 13.74
C LYS A 175 8.05 6.67 12.55
N MET A 176 6.91 6.82 11.88
CA MET A 176 6.55 6.01 10.71
C MET A 176 7.45 6.34 9.51
N ILE A 177 7.65 7.63 9.23
CA ILE A 177 8.54 8.12 8.16
C ILE A 177 9.97 7.64 8.40
N GLU A 178 10.49 7.81 9.61
CA GLU A 178 11.83 7.36 9.97
C GLU A 178 11.97 5.84 9.88
N TRP A 179 10.98 5.08 10.36
CA TRP A 179 11.01 3.63 10.25
C TRP A 179 11.11 3.19 8.78
N VAL A 180 10.29 3.76 7.89
CA VAL A 180 10.36 3.46 6.46
C VAL A 180 11.73 3.82 5.90
N ASN A 181 12.22 5.05 6.11
CA ASN A 181 13.52 5.48 5.57
C ASN A 181 14.68 4.61 6.08
N ARG A 182 14.64 4.11 7.33
CA ARG A 182 15.70 3.26 7.89
C ARG A 182 15.71 1.84 7.31
N ARG A 183 14.55 1.28 6.94
CA ARG A 183 14.43 -0.11 6.49
C ARG A 183 14.76 -0.33 5.02
N GLN A 184 14.80 0.72 4.21
CA GLN A 184 14.98 0.62 2.77
C GLN A 184 16.10 1.55 2.27
N LYS A 185 16.66 1.24 1.09
CA LYS A 185 17.74 2.06 0.50
C LYS A 185 17.19 3.23 -0.30
N THR A 186 16.04 3.06 -0.95
CA THR A 186 15.44 4.15 -1.72
C THR A 186 14.73 5.13 -0.79
N PRO A 187 14.97 6.45 -0.94
CA PRO A 187 14.26 7.43 -0.12
C PRO A 187 12.74 7.30 -0.26
N LEU A 188 12.01 7.44 0.85
CA LEU A 188 10.55 7.53 0.83
C LEU A 188 10.14 8.73 -0.03
N LYS A 189 9.28 8.52 -1.03
CA LYS A 189 8.92 9.57 -1.99
C LYS A 189 7.80 10.46 -1.51
N LYS A 190 6.74 9.87 -0.95
CA LYS A 190 5.50 10.60 -0.62
C LYS A 190 5.04 10.39 0.82
N VAL A 191 4.60 11.47 1.45
CA VAL A 191 3.83 11.44 2.70
C VAL A 191 2.46 12.04 2.46
N VAL A 192 1.44 11.35 2.95
CA VAL A 192 0.07 11.87 3.04
C VAL A 192 -0.29 11.96 4.52
N ASN A 193 -0.45 13.19 5.03
CA ASN A 193 -0.99 13.39 6.37
C ASN A 193 -2.52 13.45 6.27
N ILE A 194 -3.17 12.42 6.81
CA ILE A 194 -4.63 12.30 6.84
C ILE A 194 -5.05 12.52 8.29
N ALA A 195 -5.49 13.73 8.61
CA ALA A 195 -6.10 14.02 9.91
C ALA A 195 -7.46 14.67 9.71
N TRP A 196 -8.45 14.18 10.45
CA TRP A 196 -9.73 14.87 10.66
C TRP A 196 -9.60 15.92 11.76
N GLY A 197 -8.40 16.48 11.94
CA GLY A 197 -8.07 17.34 13.08
C GLY A 197 -6.76 18.08 12.86
N VAL A 198 -6.23 18.61 13.96
CA VAL A 198 -5.06 19.49 13.95
C VAL A 198 -3.77 18.68 13.87
N ILE A 199 -2.95 18.91 12.84
CA ILE A 199 -1.57 18.42 12.79
C ILE A 199 -0.70 19.22 13.78
N PRO A 200 0.08 18.56 14.64
CA PRO A 200 1.03 19.25 15.50
C PRO A 200 2.09 20.01 14.69
N SER A 201 2.44 21.22 15.13
CA SER A 201 3.37 22.11 14.44
C SER A 201 4.74 21.45 14.20
N GLU A 202 5.22 20.66 15.15
CA GLU A 202 6.48 19.92 15.07
C GLU A 202 6.48 18.87 13.96
N VAL A 203 5.35 18.20 13.73
CA VAL A 203 5.20 17.21 12.65
C VAL A 203 5.20 17.93 11.31
N LEU A 204 4.51 19.07 11.24
CA LEU A 204 4.41 19.87 10.01
C LEU A 204 5.77 20.46 9.62
N ILE A 205 6.51 21.01 10.59
CA ILE A 205 7.89 21.50 10.39
C ILE A 205 8.81 20.36 9.93
N TYR A 206 8.72 19.20 10.59
CA TYR A 206 9.52 18.03 10.21
C TYR A 206 9.27 17.61 8.76
N ILE A 207 8.02 17.45 8.33
CA ILE A 207 7.67 17.01 6.97
C ILE A 207 8.10 18.05 5.92
N LEU A 208 7.87 19.34 6.19
CA LEU A 208 8.12 20.41 5.23
C LEU A 208 9.60 20.80 5.10
N ARG A 209 10.36 20.72 6.19
CA ARG A 209 11.73 21.24 6.26
C ARG A 209 12.77 20.17 6.56
N ASP A 210 12.58 19.39 7.62
CA ASP A 210 13.66 18.55 8.17
C ASP A 210 13.78 17.19 7.44
N CYS A 211 12.67 16.65 6.94
CA CYS A 211 12.63 15.38 6.23
C CYS A 211 12.98 15.57 4.76
N THR A 212 14.27 15.55 4.43
CA THR A 212 14.78 15.86 3.08
C THR A 212 14.55 14.77 2.03
N THR A 213 14.07 13.59 2.42
CA THR A 213 13.91 12.45 1.52
C THR A 213 12.67 12.51 0.63
N LEU A 214 11.63 13.24 1.04
CA LEU A 214 10.35 13.24 0.34
C LEU A 214 10.42 14.15 -0.89
N SER A 215 9.93 13.68 -2.03
CA SER A 215 9.72 14.53 -3.21
C SER A 215 8.29 15.06 -3.28
N GLU A 216 7.34 14.42 -2.59
CA GLU A 216 5.91 14.75 -2.65
C GLU A 216 5.29 14.78 -1.25
N ILE A 217 4.47 15.80 -0.99
CA ILE A 217 3.81 15.99 0.30
C ILE A 217 2.33 16.32 0.06
N SER A 218 1.44 15.60 0.72
CA SER A 218 0.00 15.92 0.78
C SER A 218 -0.43 16.11 2.23
N ILE A 219 -0.97 17.28 2.58
CA ILE A 219 -1.44 17.63 3.92
C ILE A 219 -2.94 17.86 3.86
N HIS A 220 -3.70 16.91 4.41
CA HIS A 220 -5.15 16.96 4.45
C HIS A 220 -5.68 17.41 5.82
N ALA A 221 -4.78 17.83 6.72
CA ALA A 221 -5.07 18.25 8.09
C ALA A 221 -5.11 19.76 8.23
N GLU A 222 -5.79 20.26 9.26
CA GLU A 222 -5.66 21.65 9.69
C GLU A 222 -4.36 21.84 10.48
N ALA A 223 -3.67 22.98 10.32
CA ALA A 223 -2.56 23.31 11.20
C ALA A 223 -3.05 23.86 12.54
N ALA A 224 -2.18 23.84 13.55
CA ALA A 224 -2.48 24.44 14.85
C ALA A 224 -2.87 25.93 14.71
N PRO A 225 -3.75 26.45 15.60
CA PRO A 225 -4.09 27.87 15.59
C PRO A 225 -2.83 28.74 15.64
N ASN A 226 -2.77 29.76 14.78
CA ASN A 226 -1.63 30.67 14.63
C ASN A 226 -0.33 30.03 14.09
N PHE A 227 -0.36 28.76 13.66
CA PHE A 227 0.77 28.20 12.95
C PHE A 227 1.07 29.04 11.69
N ARG A 228 2.32 29.46 11.57
CA ARG A 228 2.86 30.08 10.37
C ARG A 228 4.16 29.39 10.06
N PHE A 229 4.24 28.82 8.86
CA PHE A 229 5.50 28.29 8.39
C PHE A 229 6.42 29.47 8.04
N SER A 230 7.58 29.53 8.69
CA SER A 230 8.61 30.54 8.41
C SER A 230 9.83 29.87 7.80
N GLY A 231 10.34 30.48 6.72
CA GLY A 231 11.46 29.96 5.94
C GLY A 231 11.03 29.46 4.55
N ASN A 232 12.03 29.08 3.76
CA ASN A 232 11.80 28.54 2.43
C ASN A 232 11.46 27.05 2.50
N PHE A 233 10.55 26.62 1.64
CA PHE A 233 10.39 25.19 1.38
C PHE A 233 11.69 24.64 0.80
N ARG A 234 12.04 23.42 1.20
CA ARG A 234 13.08 22.67 0.49
C ARG A 234 12.60 22.28 -0.91
N ASN A 235 13.51 21.82 -1.75
CA ASN A 235 13.13 21.34 -3.09
C ASN A 235 12.21 20.11 -2.97
N ILE A 236 10.98 20.25 -3.45
CA ILE A 236 9.93 19.24 -3.51
C ILE A 236 9.23 19.36 -4.86
N ASP A 237 8.86 18.24 -5.46
CA ASP A 237 8.19 18.21 -6.77
C ASP A 237 6.69 18.56 -6.66
N CYS A 238 6.06 18.21 -5.53
CA CYS A 238 4.63 18.43 -5.34
C CYS A 238 4.27 18.69 -3.87
N LEU A 239 3.51 19.76 -3.62
CA LEU A 239 2.92 20.09 -2.34
C LEU A 239 1.40 20.28 -2.48
N GLU A 240 0.63 19.41 -1.87
CA GLU A 240 -0.82 19.47 -1.83
C GLU A 240 -1.29 19.82 -0.42
N VAL A 241 -2.13 20.85 -0.27
CA VAL A 241 -2.62 21.33 1.02
C VAL A 241 -4.13 21.57 0.95
N TRP A 242 -4.89 20.85 1.76
CA TRP A 242 -6.36 20.96 1.74
C TRP A 242 -6.89 22.07 2.65
N HIS A 243 -6.15 22.44 3.70
CA HIS A 243 -6.54 23.47 4.67
C HIS A 243 -5.40 24.50 4.81
N GLY A 244 -5.15 25.28 3.76
CA GLY A 244 -3.93 26.06 3.56
C GLY A 244 -3.84 27.45 4.21
N LYS A 245 -4.69 27.80 5.18
CA LYS A 245 -4.72 29.16 5.79
C LYS A 245 -3.38 29.61 6.41
N TRP A 246 -2.49 28.66 6.70
CA TRP A 246 -1.18 28.86 7.30
C TRP A 246 -0.02 28.93 6.27
N VAL A 247 -0.31 28.74 4.98
CA VAL A 247 0.64 28.87 3.87
C VAL A 247 0.35 30.16 3.11
N THR A 248 1.36 30.98 2.91
CA THR A 248 1.32 32.11 1.96
C THR A 248 2.29 31.82 0.84
N ILE A 249 1.79 31.77 -0.40
CA ILE A 249 2.63 31.59 -1.59
C ILE A 249 2.98 32.98 -2.11
N VAL A 250 4.26 33.30 -2.12
CA VAL A 250 4.78 34.47 -2.83
C VAL A 250 5.31 33.97 -4.16
N VAL A 251 4.60 34.27 -5.24
CA VAL A 251 5.04 33.93 -6.60
C VAL A 251 6.03 34.99 -7.05
N GLU A 252 7.33 34.70 -6.98
CA GLU A 252 8.32 35.48 -7.73
C GLU A 252 8.21 35.08 -9.22
N LEU A 253 7.96 36.05 -10.08
CA LEU A 253 7.52 35.92 -11.49
C LEU A 253 8.57 35.32 -12.46
N THR A 254 9.32 34.29 -12.07
CA THR A 254 10.44 33.76 -12.88
C THR A 254 10.36 32.31 -13.32
N SER A 255 9.32 31.53 -12.98
CA SER A 255 9.10 30.23 -13.63
C SER A 255 7.65 29.75 -13.53
N HIS A 256 7.19 29.00 -14.53
CA HIS A 256 5.83 28.51 -14.70
C HIS A 256 5.38 27.58 -13.53
N TYR A 257 4.76 28.16 -12.50
CA TYR A 257 4.03 27.44 -11.46
C TYR A 257 2.55 27.30 -11.84
N PHE A 258 2.00 26.09 -11.81
CA PHE A 258 0.56 25.88 -11.93
C PHE A 258 -0.03 25.75 -10.52
N THR A 259 -0.80 26.76 -10.10
CA THR A 259 -1.63 26.69 -8.90
C THR A 259 -3.07 26.43 -9.33
N THR A 260 -3.61 25.27 -8.97
CA THR A 260 -5.05 25.00 -9.14
C THR A 260 -5.76 25.20 -7.81
N PHE A 261 -6.64 26.22 -7.75
CA PHE A 261 -7.60 26.40 -6.67
C PHE A 261 -8.90 25.70 -7.05
N ASN A 262 -9.26 24.64 -6.32
CA ASN A 262 -10.61 24.07 -6.40
C ASN A 262 -11.43 24.69 -5.27
N ASN A 263 -12.12 25.80 -5.57
CA ASN A 263 -13.08 26.41 -4.65
C ASN A 263 -14.39 25.61 -4.66
N GLN A 264 -14.49 24.60 -3.80
CA GLN A 264 -15.79 24.13 -3.31
C GLN A 264 -16.12 24.92 -2.03
N PRO A 265 -17.37 25.37 -1.84
CA PRO A 265 -17.72 26.37 -0.82
C PRO A 265 -17.41 25.98 0.65
N ASN A 266 -17.09 24.71 0.92
CA ASN A 266 -16.77 24.21 2.25
C ASN A 266 -15.34 23.62 2.40
N ASN A 267 -14.52 23.59 1.35
CA ASN A 267 -13.14 23.07 1.40
C ASN A 267 -12.23 23.88 0.48
N SER A 268 -11.33 24.66 1.06
CA SER A 268 -10.34 25.46 0.31
C SER A 268 -9.11 24.62 -0.03
N MET A 269 -9.26 23.73 -1.01
CA MET A 269 -8.16 22.89 -1.48
C MET A 269 -7.20 23.70 -2.36
N ALA A 270 -5.92 23.75 -1.96
CA ALA A 270 -4.83 24.30 -2.74
C ALA A 270 -3.85 23.19 -3.13
N SER A 271 -3.68 22.95 -4.43
CA SER A 271 -2.63 22.07 -4.93
C SER A 271 -1.57 22.90 -5.63
N ILE A 272 -0.32 22.74 -5.20
CA ILE A 272 0.85 23.43 -5.74
C ILE A 272 1.78 22.36 -6.32
N ARG A 273 1.95 22.36 -7.64
CA ARG A 273 3.00 21.57 -8.29
C ARG A 273 4.20 22.45 -8.58
N PHE A 274 5.36 21.99 -8.15
CA PHE A 274 6.64 22.61 -8.46
C PHE A 274 7.25 21.82 -9.62
N THR A 275 7.20 22.36 -10.83
CA THR A 275 7.86 21.77 -11.99
C THR A 275 9.32 22.20 -11.98
N ASN A 276 10.22 21.31 -11.52
CA ASN A 276 11.65 21.46 -11.77
C ASN A 276 11.90 21.21 -13.27
N ILE A 277 12.50 22.18 -13.98
CA ILE A 277 13.01 22.04 -15.35
C ILE A 277 14.45 21.55 -15.29
#